data_AF-A0A2P2MM21-F1
#
_entry.id   AF-A0A2P2MM21-F1
#
_cell.length_a   1.000
_cell.length_b   1.000
_cell.length_c   1.000
_cell.angle_alpha   90.00
_cell.angle_beta   90.00
_cell.angle_gamma   90.00
#
_symmetry.space_group_name_H-M   'P 1'
#
loop_
_entity.id
_entity.type
_entity.pdbx_description
1 polymer ?
#
loop_
_entity_poly.entity_id
_entity_poly.type
_entity_poly.pdbx_seq_one_letter_code
_entity_poly.pdbx_strand_id
1 'polypeptide(L)'
;MKPDGRYSKKVDLAEDKLSSLWRAAFLKSYKSMDKELRSHPFLDCFCSGSTAVTIIKQGLNLFMGNIGDSRAIMGSKGINDTMVAIQLTVDLKPDLPREAERIKRCKGRVSALQDEPEVPRVWLPFIDAPGLAMARAFGDFCLKEYGVISIPEFSHRLLTDRDQFIVLASDGVWDVLSNEEVVEIVYSAPTRSSAARILVDSAAHEWKLKYPTSKMDDCAVVCLFLDGKMDSESDNEEQGFSSATLHSNHSGNAIESDDGQKSEPCLQRNFTVRSSEENDSYGRLEVAVDGNGEMVAGEDQSWSGLEGVTRVNSLVQLPRFSEERLHP
;
A
#
# COMPACT_ATOMS: atom_id res chain seq x y z
N MET A 1 19.31 23.85 -36.88
CA MET A 1 17.86 23.60 -36.88
C MET A 1 17.34 23.94 -35.49
N LYS A 2 16.45 24.94 -35.36
CA LYS A 2 15.77 25.22 -34.09
C LYS A 2 14.68 24.14 -33.91
N PRO A 3 14.51 23.54 -32.72
CA PRO A 3 13.41 22.62 -32.49
C PRO A 3 12.09 23.40 -32.61
N ASP A 4 11.15 22.85 -33.38
CA ASP A 4 9.88 23.48 -33.72
C ASP A 4 9.00 23.56 -32.46
N GLY A 5 8.82 24.78 -31.92
CA GLY A 5 8.08 25.05 -30.68
C GLY A 5 6.59 24.67 -30.73
N ARG A 6 6.08 24.25 -31.88
CA ARG A 6 4.73 23.71 -32.07
C ARG A 6 4.62 22.24 -31.64
N TYR A 7 5.73 21.49 -31.65
CA TYR A 7 5.80 20.09 -31.19
C TYR A 7 5.86 20.01 -29.65
N SER A 8 6.72 20.83 -29.02
CA SER A 8 6.84 20.91 -27.55
C SER A 8 5.49 21.25 -26.89
N LYS A 9 4.79 22.27 -27.39
CA LYS A 9 3.47 22.66 -26.86
C LYS A 9 2.39 21.59 -26.96
N LYS A 10 2.44 20.71 -27.97
CA LYS A 10 1.47 19.61 -28.11
C LYS A 10 1.75 18.47 -27.14
N VAL A 11 3.02 18.22 -26.83
CA VAL A 11 3.44 17.22 -25.84
C VAL A 11 3.04 17.68 -24.44
N ASP A 12 3.34 18.94 -24.09
CA ASP A 12 2.98 19.53 -22.80
C ASP A 12 1.45 19.49 -22.57
N LEU A 13 0.65 19.87 -23.57
CA LEU A 13 -0.82 19.82 -23.49
C LEU A 13 -1.39 18.40 -23.35
N ALA A 14 -0.73 17.39 -23.94
CA ALA A 14 -1.16 16.00 -23.85
C ALA A 14 -0.82 15.39 -22.49
N GLU A 15 0.35 15.73 -21.94
CA GLU A 15 0.81 15.34 -20.61
C GLU A 15 -0.08 15.96 -19.52
N ASP A 16 -0.42 17.25 -19.63
CA ASP A 16 -1.34 17.94 -18.74
C ASP A 16 -2.74 17.32 -18.76
N LYS A 17 -3.22 16.91 -19.94
CA LYS A 17 -4.51 16.25 -20.09
C LYS A 17 -4.51 14.86 -19.45
N LEU A 18 -3.45 14.07 -19.64
CA LEU A 18 -3.31 12.74 -19.04
C LEU A 18 -3.22 12.83 -17.51
N SER A 19 -2.41 13.75 -16.99
CA SER A 19 -2.27 14.01 -15.55
C SER A 19 -3.61 14.43 -14.94
N SER A 20 -4.38 15.29 -15.63
CA SER A 20 -5.72 15.70 -15.18
C SER A 20 -6.72 14.54 -15.14
N LEU A 21 -6.69 13.65 -16.15
CA LEU A 21 -7.54 12.45 -16.18
C LEU A 21 -7.23 11.51 -15.01
N TRP A 22 -5.94 11.24 -14.76
CA TRP A 22 -5.53 10.40 -13.64
C TRP A 22 -5.85 11.06 -12.29
N ARG A 23 -5.63 12.36 -12.13
CA ARG A 23 -6.04 13.10 -10.91
C ARG A 23 -7.53 12.90 -10.63
N ALA A 24 -8.38 13.02 -11.65
CA ALA A 24 -9.82 12.81 -11.51
C ALA A 24 -10.15 11.34 -11.17
N ALA A 25 -9.44 10.38 -11.77
CA ALA A 25 -9.61 8.96 -11.47
C ALA A 25 -9.25 8.63 -10.02
N PHE A 26 -8.09 9.07 -9.52
CA PHE A 26 -7.68 8.90 -8.12
C PHE A 26 -8.70 9.50 -7.16
N LEU A 27 -9.12 10.75 -7.42
CA LEU A 27 -10.13 11.42 -6.59
C LEU A 27 -11.45 10.65 -6.56
N LYS A 28 -11.91 10.16 -7.72
CA LYS A 28 -13.15 9.38 -7.82
C LYS A 28 -13.03 8.04 -7.09
N SER A 29 -11.91 7.33 -7.25
CA SER A 29 -11.68 6.04 -6.61
C SER A 29 -11.61 6.15 -5.09
N TYR A 30 -10.87 7.12 -4.56
CA TYR A 30 -10.77 7.35 -3.12
C TYR A 30 -12.14 7.75 -2.53
N LYS A 31 -12.87 8.64 -3.20
CA LYS A 31 -14.23 9.00 -2.79
C LYS A 31 -15.18 7.79 -2.81
N SER A 32 -15.06 6.92 -3.81
CA SER A 32 -15.89 5.72 -3.93
C SER A 32 -15.59 4.75 -2.79
N MET A 33 -14.32 4.49 -2.50
CA MET A 33 -13.87 3.61 -1.42
C MET A 33 -14.38 4.11 -0.06
N ASP A 34 -14.17 5.39 0.28
CA ASP A 34 -14.62 5.95 1.55
C ASP A 34 -16.16 5.93 1.71
N LYS A 35 -16.89 6.10 0.59
CA LYS A 35 -18.34 5.96 0.57
C LYS A 35 -18.78 4.52 0.79
N GLU A 36 -18.12 3.57 0.15
CA GLU A 36 -18.41 2.15 0.28
C GLU A 36 -18.22 1.69 1.72
N LEU A 37 -17.08 2.04 2.34
CA LEU A 37 -16.80 1.80 3.76
C LEU A 37 -17.89 2.37 4.67
N ARG A 38 -18.37 3.60 4.41
CA ARG A 38 -19.45 4.22 5.20
C ARG A 38 -20.77 3.46 5.12
N SER A 39 -21.06 2.90 3.96
CA SER A 39 -22.33 2.20 3.71
C SER A 39 -22.27 0.70 3.97
N HIS A 40 -21.10 0.16 4.34
CA HIS A 40 -20.93 -1.27 4.47
C HIS A 40 -21.64 -1.79 5.73
N PRO A 41 -22.56 -2.76 5.63
CA PRO A 41 -23.45 -3.13 6.74
C PRO A 41 -22.77 -3.85 7.90
N PHE A 42 -21.59 -4.44 7.66
CA PHE A 42 -20.88 -5.28 8.65
C PHE A 42 -19.50 -4.74 9.04
N LEU A 43 -19.11 -3.55 8.55
CA LEU A 43 -17.83 -2.94 8.90
C LEU A 43 -18.09 -1.65 9.66
N ASP A 44 -17.68 -1.60 10.92
CA ASP A 44 -17.69 -0.35 11.69
C ASP A 44 -16.38 0.40 11.43
N CYS A 45 -16.46 1.44 10.60
CA CYS A 45 -15.35 2.36 10.35
C CYS A 45 -15.60 3.74 10.98
N PHE A 46 -16.40 3.81 12.06
CA PHE A 46 -16.67 5.08 12.74
C PHE A 46 -15.42 5.61 13.44
N CYS A 47 -14.74 4.76 14.21
CA CYS A 47 -13.45 5.06 14.87
C CYS A 47 -12.29 4.21 14.33
N SER A 48 -12.51 3.49 13.23
CA SER A 48 -11.48 2.73 12.53
C SER A 48 -11.23 3.36 11.17
N GLY A 49 -9.97 3.50 10.81
CA GLY A 49 -9.55 4.07 9.54
C GLY A 49 -8.29 3.43 9.01
N SER A 50 -7.88 3.87 7.83
CA SER A 50 -6.69 3.36 7.16
C SER A 50 -6.04 4.44 6.30
N THR A 51 -4.72 4.44 6.28
CA THR A 51 -3.91 5.17 5.30
C THR A 51 -4.12 4.57 3.90
N ALA A 52 -3.62 5.23 2.87
CA ALA A 52 -3.39 4.58 1.58
C ALA A 52 -2.28 5.29 0.84
N VAL A 53 -1.34 4.53 0.30
CA VAL A 53 -0.38 5.00 -0.71
C VAL A 53 -0.56 4.13 -1.96
N THR A 54 -0.89 4.76 -3.08
CA THR A 54 -1.25 4.07 -4.33
C THR A 54 -0.38 4.57 -5.47
N ILE A 55 0.18 3.63 -6.22
CA ILE A 55 1.02 3.92 -7.39
C ILE A 55 0.47 3.19 -8.62
N ILE A 56 0.34 3.93 -9.72
CA ILE A 56 0.01 3.38 -11.04
C ILE A 56 1.15 3.74 -11.99
N LYS A 57 1.84 2.70 -12.48
CA LYS A 57 2.88 2.83 -13.50
C LYS A 57 2.31 2.50 -14.89
N GLN A 58 2.35 3.47 -15.80
CA GLN A 58 1.95 3.29 -17.20
C GLN A 58 3.10 3.70 -18.13
N GLY A 59 3.84 2.71 -18.63
CA GLY A 59 5.09 2.97 -19.36
C GLY A 59 6.10 3.65 -18.44
N LEU A 60 6.53 4.86 -18.82
CA LEU A 60 7.39 5.74 -18.00
C LEU A 60 6.59 6.63 -17.04
N ASN A 61 5.26 6.73 -17.18
CA ASN A 61 4.47 7.56 -16.30
C ASN A 61 4.25 6.88 -14.96
N LEU A 62 4.46 7.63 -13.89
CA LEU A 62 4.17 7.24 -12.52
C LEU A 62 3.12 8.18 -11.94
N PHE A 63 1.92 7.67 -11.69
CA PHE A 63 0.83 8.39 -11.04
C PHE A 63 0.68 7.91 -9.61
N MET A 64 0.60 8.85 -8.68
CA MET A 64 0.66 8.56 -7.25
C MET A 64 -0.45 9.29 -6.54
N GLY A 65 -1.06 8.61 -5.57
CA GLY A 65 -2.04 9.18 -4.67
C GLY A 65 -1.77 8.70 -3.25
N ASN A 66 -1.82 9.60 -2.27
CA ASN A 66 -1.74 9.20 -0.87
C ASN A 66 -2.70 9.94 0.06
N ILE A 67 -3.16 9.22 1.08
CA ILE A 67 -3.79 9.73 2.30
C ILE A 67 -3.09 9.07 3.49
N GLY A 68 -2.93 9.82 4.58
CA GLY A 68 -2.22 9.33 5.76
C GLY A 68 -0.71 9.53 5.66
N ASP A 69 0.02 8.75 6.43
CA ASP A 69 1.47 8.84 6.67
C ASP A 69 2.25 7.60 6.25
N SER A 70 1.61 6.63 5.62
CA SER A 70 2.32 5.68 4.76
C SER A 70 2.97 6.42 3.59
N ARG A 71 4.21 6.05 3.27
CA ARG A 71 5.06 6.79 2.33
C ARG A 71 5.55 5.90 1.19
N ALA A 72 5.73 6.52 0.03
CA ALA A 72 6.49 5.97 -1.08
C ALA A 72 7.77 6.75 -1.33
N ILE A 73 8.85 6.02 -1.59
CA ILE A 73 10.15 6.57 -1.98
C ILE A 73 10.70 5.82 -3.20
N MET A 74 11.69 6.42 -3.86
CA MET A 74 12.39 5.85 -5.01
C MET A 74 13.88 5.80 -4.75
N GLY A 75 14.49 4.65 -5.03
CA GLY A 75 15.93 4.51 -5.19
C GLY A 75 16.31 4.86 -6.63
N SER A 76 17.13 5.89 -6.81
CA SER A 76 17.59 6.35 -8.12
C SER A 76 19.11 6.52 -8.11
N LYS A 77 19.77 6.31 -9.26
CA LYS A 77 21.21 6.54 -9.38
C LYS A 77 21.50 8.04 -9.48
N GLY A 78 22.30 8.54 -8.55
CA GLY A 78 22.84 9.90 -8.55
C GLY A 78 23.89 10.11 -9.65
N ILE A 79 24.47 11.31 -9.69
CA ILE A 79 25.46 11.70 -10.71
C ILE A 79 26.74 10.85 -10.63
N ASN A 80 27.08 10.37 -9.43
CA ASN A 80 28.29 9.59 -9.17
C ASN A 80 28.00 8.08 -9.12
N ASP A 81 26.88 7.62 -9.72
CA ASP A 81 26.36 6.26 -9.61
C ASP A 81 26.06 5.77 -8.18
N THR A 82 26.09 6.67 -7.20
CA THR A 82 25.65 6.41 -5.83
C THR A 82 24.13 6.34 -5.78
N MET A 83 23.58 5.38 -5.05
CA MET A 83 22.13 5.30 -4.84
C MET A 83 21.66 6.49 -3.99
N VAL A 84 20.58 7.16 -4.42
CA VAL A 84 19.97 8.25 -3.68
C VAL A 84 18.49 7.98 -3.44
N ALA A 85 17.99 8.41 -2.28
CA ALA A 85 16.58 8.34 -1.94
C ALA A 85 15.84 9.59 -2.43
N ILE A 86 14.73 9.37 -3.14
CA ILE A 86 13.82 10.43 -3.58
C ILE A 86 12.45 10.14 -2.99
N GLN A 87 12.00 10.98 -2.06
CA GLN A 87 10.66 10.86 -1.51
C GLN A 87 9.59 11.23 -2.56
N LEU A 88 8.63 10.34 -2.77
CA LEU A 88 7.61 10.48 -3.81
C LEU A 88 6.29 11.06 -3.29
N THR A 89 5.96 10.77 -2.02
CA THR A 89 4.73 11.22 -1.35
C THR A 89 5.04 11.97 -0.06
N VAL A 90 4.15 12.88 0.32
CA VAL A 90 4.27 13.65 1.57
C VAL A 90 3.40 13.00 2.62
N ASP A 91 3.95 12.77 3.81
CA ASP A 91 3.20 12.25 4.95
C ASP A 91 2.20 13.31 5.43
N LEU A 92 0.92 13.01 5.38
CA LEU A 92 -0.15 13.98 5.62
C LEU A 92 -0.44 14.11 7.12
N LYS A 93 0.56 14.61 7.87
CA LYS A 93 0.48 14.82 9.31
C LYS A 93 -0.43 16.02 9.68
N PRO A 94 -1.09 16.01 10.85
CA PRO A 94 -2.06 17.04 11.25
C PRO A 94 -1.53 18.47 11.37
N ASP A 95 -0.24 18.64 11.62
CA ASP A 95 0.43 19.93 11.84
C ASP A 95 0.89 20.61 10.53
N LEU A 96 0.83 19.91 9.39
CA LEU A 96 1.08 20.53 8.10
C LEU A 96 0.17 21.76 7.92
N PRO A 97 0.68 22.93 7.48
CA PRO A 97 -0.07 24.18 7.52
C PRO A 97 -1.47 24.12 6.88
N ARG A 98 -1.57 23.48 5.71
CA ARG A 98 -2.85 23.31 4.98
C ARG A 98 -3.81 22.36 5.69
N GLU A 99 -3.28 21.32 6.32
CA GLU A 99 -4.07 20.32 7.04
C GLU A 99 -4.58 20.89 8.36
N ALA A 100 -3.68 21.51 9.14
CA ALA A 100 -4.00 22.17 10.40
C ALA A 100 -5.03 23.29 10.23
N GLU A 101 -4.91 24.11 9.17
CA GLU A 101 -5.88 25.16 8.86
C GLU A 101 -7.27 24.56 8.57
N ARG A 102 -7.32 23.50 7.75
CA ARG A 102 -8.58 22.81 7.44
C ARG A 102 -9.22 22.23 8.70
N ILE A 103 -8.45 21.53 9.53
CA ILE A 103 -8.93 20.91 10.78
C ILE A 103 -9.51 21.97 11.72
N LYS A 104 -8.79 23.07 11.94
CA LYS A 104 -9.25 24.18 12.79
C LYS A 104 -10.52 24.84 12.24
N ARG A 105 -10.62 25.03 10.92
CA ARG A 105 -11.82 25.57 10.27
C ARG A 105 -13.04 24.67 10.46
N CYS A 106 -12.82 23.37 10.53
CA CYS A 106 -13.82 22.34 10.85
C CYS A 106 -14.02 22.14 12.37
N LYS A 107 -13.49 23.04 13.21
CA LYS A 107 -13.57 22.99 14.69
C LYS A 107 -12.83 21.80 15.33
N GLY A 108 -12.12 20.98 14.56
CA GLY A 108 -11.20 20.00 15.12
C GLY A 108 -10.00 20.68 15.78
N ARG A 109 -9.32 19.95 16.67
CA ARG A 109 -8.08 20.43 17.30
C ARG A 109 -6.88 19.67 16.75
N VAL A 110 -5.75 20.35 16.72
CA VAL A 110 -4.44 19.77 16.40
C VAL A 110 -3.53 20.02 17.59
N SER A 111 -3.09 18.95 18.24
CA SER A 111 -2.14 18.99 19.34
C SER A 111 -1.47 17.63 19.50
N ALA A 112 -0.25 17.62 20.01
CA ALA A 112 0.43 16.41 20.43
C ALA A 112 0.04 16.03 21.87
N LEU A 113 0.30 14.78 22.26
CA LEU A 113 0.23 14.37 23.66
C LEU A 113 1.45 14.93 24.43
N GLN A 114 1.35 15.02 25.76
CA GLN A 114 2.42 15.59 26.57
C GLN A 114 3.67 14.69 26.61
N ASP A 115 3.45 13.37 26.58
CA ASP A 115 4.47 12.32 26.53
C ASP A 115 4.97 12.01 25.11
N GLU A 116 4.23 12.43 24.07
CA GLU A 116 4.61 12.29 22.66
C GLU A 116 4.57 13.64 21.92
N PRO A 117 5.41 14.63 22.29
CA PRO A 117 5.32 16.00 21.75
C PRO A 117 5.59 16.11 20.25
N GLU A 118 6.21 15.08 19.66
CA GLU A 118 6.55 15.00 18.23
C GLU A 118 5.43 14.39 17.37
N VAL A 119 4.36 13.87 17.99
CA VAL A 119 3.25 13.21 17.28
C VAL A 119 1.99 14.09 17.32
N PRO A 120 1.81 15.01 16.36
CA PRO A 120 0.62 15.82 16.28
C PRO A 120 -0.60 14.96 15.94
N ARG A 121 -1.71 15.18 16.65
CA ARG A 121 -2.94 14.39 16.52
C ARG A 121 -4.15 15.28 16.27
N VAL A 122 -5.13 14.73 15.56
CA VAL A 122 -6.47 15.30 15.38
C VAL A 122 -7.38 14.87 16.52
N TRP A 123 -8.02 15.83 17.16
CA TRP A 123 -8.94 15.61 18.28
C TRP A 123 -10.30 16.25 18.03
N LEU A 124 -11.33 15.69 18.68
CA LEU A 124 -12.64 16.30 18.76
C LEU A 124 -12.59 17.66 19.49
N PRO A 125 -13.55 18.57 19.23
CA PRO A 125 -13.49 19.94 19.75
C PRO A 125 -13.45 20.05 21.28
N PHE A 126 -14.16 19.15 21.98
CA PHE A 126 -14.36 19.22 23.44
C PHE A 126 -13.89 17.98 24.21
N ILE A 127 -13.32 16.99 23.50
CA ILE A 127 -12.91 15.71 24.07
C ILE A 127 -11.55 15.34 23.46
N ASP A 128 -10.61 14.89 24.29
CA ASP A 128 -9.32 14.32 23.87
C ASP A 128 -9.50 12.88 23.35
N ALA A 129 -10.30 12.74 22.30
CA ALA A 129 -10.50 11.51 21.55
C ALA A 129 -10.81 11.84 20.07
N PRO A 130 -10.56 10.90 19.13
CA PRO A 130 -9.81 9.65 19.32
C PRO A 130 -8.28 9.86 19.32
N GLY A 131 -7.77 10.98 18.80
CA GLY A 131 -6.33 11.26 18.75
C GLY A 131 -5.63 10.70 17.52
N LEU A 132 -6.15 10.98 16.33
CA LEU A 132 -5.64 10.44 15.07
C LEU A 132 -4.32 11.13 14.64
N ALA A 133 -3.23 10.38 14.44
CA ALA A 133 -1.90 10.90 14.11
C ALA A 133 -1.71 11.34 12.64
N MET A 134 -2.79 11.31 11.85
CA MET A 134 -2.82 11.68 10.44
C MET A 134 -4.02 12.56 10.11
N ALA A 135 -3.89 13.41 9.07
CA ALA A 135 -4.91 14.39 8.69
C ALA A 135 -5.89 13.89 7.62
N ARG A 136 -5.53 12.81 6.91
CA ARG A 136 -6.34 12.22 5.83
C ARG A 136 -6.35 10.72 5.99
N ALA A 137 -7.52 10.11 5.87
CA ALA A 137 -7.72 8.67 6.06
C ALA A 137 -8.99 8.21 5.34
N PHE A 138 -9.04 6.92 4.99
CA PHE A 138 -10.31 6.21 4.81
C PHE A 138 -10.89 5.86 6.17
N GLY A 139 -12.22 5.71 6.27
CA GLY A 139 -12.85 5.43 7.58
C GLY A 139 -12.76 6.63 8.51
N ASP A 140 -12.50 6.45 9.81
CA ASP A 140 -12.45 7.52 10.81
C ASP A 140 -13.63 8.50 10.72
N PHE A 141 -14.85 7.96 10.51
CA PHE A 141 -16.02 8.79 10.24
C PHE A 141 -16.35 9.75 11.38
N CYS A 142 -15.95 9.45 12.62
CA CYS A 142 -16.07 10.32 13.78
C CYS A 142 -15.29 11.64 13.62
N LEU A 143 -14.26 11.68 12.77
CA LEU A 143 -13.40 12.84 12.55
C LEU A 143 -13.63 13.57 11.22
N LYS A 144 -14.47 13.04 10.32
CA LYS A 144 -14.68 13.64 8.99
C LYS A 144 -15.30 15.05 9.07
N GLU A 145 -16.19 15.28 10.02
CA GLU A 145 -16.78 16.60 10.24
C GLU A 145 -15.79 17.60 10.89
N TYR A 146 -14.66 17.08 11.39
CA TYR A 146 -13.64 17.84 12.12
C TYR A 146 -12.33 18.00 11.31
N GLY A 147 -12.40 17.76 10.00
CA GLY A 147 -11.35 18.12 9.04
C GLY A 147 -10.48 16.96 8.56
N VAL A 148 -10.72 15.73 9.02
CA VAL A 148 -10.18 14.53 8.37
C VAL A 148 -10.89 14.32 7.04
N ILE A 149 -10.15 14.03 5.97
CA ILE A 149 -10.72 13.83 4.62
C ILE A 149 -10.10 12.62 3.93
N SER A 150 -10.82 12.03 2.99
CA SER A 150 -10.34 10.94 2.12
C SER A 150 -9.87 11.44 0.74
N ILE A 151 -9.55 12.74 0.62
CA ILE A 151 -9.08 13.34 -0.64
C ILE A 151 -7.57 13.10 -0.77
N PRO A 152 -7.09 12.35 -1.79
CA PRO A 152 -5.68 12.06 -1.94
C PRO A 152 -4.88 13.30 -2.35
N GLU A 153 -3.66 13.42 -1.84
CA GLU A 153 -2.63 14.22 -2.48
C GLU A 153 -2.19 13.47 -3.75
N PHE A 154 -2.34 14.11 -4.92
CA PHE A 154 -2.01 13.49 -6.21
C PHE A 154 -0.75 14.10 -6.81
N SER A 155 0.18 13.26 -7.22
CA SER A 155 1.39 13.63 -7.95
C SER A 155 1.61 12.74 -9.17
N HIS A 156 2.30 13.30 -10.17
CA HIS A 156 2.68 12.62 -11.41
C HIS A 156 4.14 12.93 -11.70
N ARG A 157 4.88 11.90 -12.14
CA ARG A 157 6.28 12.01 -12.52
C ARG A 157 6.58 11.09 -13.70
N LEU A 158 7.54 11.49 -14.52
CA LEU A 158 8.15 10.62 -15.53
C LEU A 158 9.37 9.89 -14.95
N LEU A 159 9.41 8.58 -15.15
CA LEU A 159 10.56 7.74 -14.82
C LEU A 159 11.70 7.96 -15.81
N THR A 160 12.91 7.81 -15.29
CA THR A 160 14.18 7.87 -16.03
C THR A 160 14.90 6.53 -15.96
N ASP A 161 15.92 6.36 -16.78
CA ASP A 161 16.83 5.20 -16.77
C ASP A 161 17.65 5.08 -15.47
N ARG A 162 17.73 6.15 -14.69
CA ARG A 162 18.38 6.17 -13.37
C ARG A 162 17.52 5.58 -12.28
N ASP A 163 16.21 5.57 -12.44
CA ASP A 163 15.28 5.11 -11.41
C ASP A 163 15.28 3.58 -11.35
N GLN A 164 15.70 3.02 -10.20
CA GLN A 164 15.95 1.58 -10.07
C GLN A 164 14.77 0.83 -9.44
N PHE A 165 14.23 1.36 -8.35
CA PHE A 165 13.13 0.74 -7.61
C PHE A 165 12.31 1.77 -6.83
N ILE A 166 11.11 1.37 -6.44
CA ILE A 166 10.19 2.13 -5.60
C ILE A 166 9.85 1.30 -4.38
N VAL A 167 9.85 1.91 -3.20
CA VAL A 167 9.43 1.29 -1.94
C VAL A 167 8.17 2.00 -1.45
N LEU A 168 7.13 1.24 -1.11
CA LEU A 168 5.96 1.71 -0.39
C LEU A 168 5.97 1.02 0.98
N ALA A 169 5.80 1.76 2.07
CA ALA A 169 5.71 1.14 3.39
C ALA A 169 4.77 1.89 4.34
N SER A 170 4.35 1.21 5.41
CA SER A 170 3.70 1.84 6.57
C SER A 170 4.71 2.63 7.42
N ASP A 171 4.19 3.48 8.30
CA ASP A 171 4.92 4.26 9.31
C ASP A 171 5.69 3.37 10.30
N GLY A 172 5.25 2.14 10.56
CA GLY A 172 6.07 1.13 11.23
C GLY A 172 7.49 0.96 10.65
N VAL A 173 7.73 1.31 9.39
CA VAL A 173 9.09 1.43 8.83
C VAL A 173 9.65 2.84 8.97
N TRP A 174 8.87 3.87 8.61
CA TRP A 174 9.36 5.26 8.51
C TRP A 174 9.63 5.95 9.85
N ASP A 175 9.05 5.45 10.94
CA ASP A 175 9.27 5.96 12.29
C ASP A 175 10.64 5.55 12.84
N VAL A 176 11.23 4.48 12.29
CA VAL A 176 12.51 3.92 12.76
C VAL A 176 13.60 3.90 11.71
N LEU A 177 13.30 4.05 10.42
CA LEU A 177 14.29 4.10 9.34
C LEU A 177 14.11 5.35 8.48
N SER A 178 15.23 6.02 8.18
CA SER A 178 15.29 7.12 7.22
C SER A 178 15.11 6.63 5.78
N ASN A 179 14.77 7.55 4.87
CA ASN A 179 14.64 7.24 3.45
C ASN A 179 15.95 6.67 2.87
N GLU A 180 17.09 7.21 3.31
CA GLU A 180 18.43 6.81 2.89
C GLU A 180 18.76 5.38 3.37
N GLU A 181 18.47 5.05 4.63
CA GLU A 181 18.67 3.70 5.17
C GLU A 181 17.80 2.68 4.43
N VAL A 182 16.53 3.01 4.17
CA VAL A 182 15.61 2.13 3.44
C VAL A 182 16.13 1.83 2.03
N VAL A 183 16.61 2.86 1.33
CA VAL A 183 17.19 2.71 -0.01
C VAL A 183 18.46 1.88 0.03
N GLU A 184 19.33 2.09 1.01
CA GLU A 184 20.56 1.31 1.17
C GLU A 184 20.26 -0.17 1.44
N ILE A 185 19.31 -0.46 2.33
CA ILE A 185 18.88 -1.83 2.65
C ILE A 185 18.33 -2.53 1.41
N VAL A 186 17.42 -1.88 0.68
CA VAL A 186 16.80 -2.47 -0.52
C VAL A 186 17.81 -2.62 -1.65
N TYR A 187 18.74 -1.68 -1.80
CA TYR A 187 19.79 -1.75 -2.81
C TYR A 187 20.83 -2.84 -2.51
N SER A 188 21.16 -3.04 -1.24
CA SER A 188 22.12 -4.06 -0.77
C SER A 188 21.51 -5.44 -0.56
N ALA A 189 20.20 -5.61 -0.80
CA ALA A 189 19.53 -6.89 -0.67
C ALA A 189 20.11 -7.92 -1.68
N PRO A 190 20.38 -9.18 -1.26
CA PRO A 190 20.99 -10.18 -2.12
C PRO A 190 20.08 -10.60 -3.29
N THR A 191 18.76 -10.52 -3.09
CA THR A 191 17.74 -10.82 -4.11
C THR A 191 16.60 -9.82 -4.02
N ARG A 192 15.88 -9.57 -5.12
CA ARG A 192 14.67 -8.74 -5.13
C ARG A 192 13.59 -9.33 -4.22
N SER A 193 13.45 -10.66 -4.23
CA SER A 193 12.48 -11.38 -3.40
C SER A 193 12.73 -11.25 -1.89
N SER A 194 13.98 -11.04 -1.47
CA SER A 194 14.34 -10.88 -0.05
C SER A 194 14.31 -9.43 0.42
N ALA A 195 14.34 -8.44 -0.48
CA ALA A 195 14.47 -7.03 -0.13
C ALA A 195 13.40 -6.53 0.85
N ALA A 196 12.12 -6.83 0.60
CA ALA A 196 11.03 -6.40 1.48
C ALA A 196 11.11 -7.03 2.87
N ARG A 197 11.47 -8.32 2.96
CA ARG A 197 11.65 -9.04 4.22
C ARG A 197 12.81 -8.46 5.03
N ILE A 198 13.97 -8.28 4.39
CA ILE A 198 15.15 -7.70 5.06
C ILE A 198 14.83 -6.30 5.57
N LEU A 199 14.04 -5.52 4.83
CA LEU A 199 13.63 -4.19 5.27
C LEU A 199 12.72 -4.25 6.51
N VAL A 200 11.73 -5.16 6.53
CA VAL A 200 10.88 -5.38 7.71
C VAL A 200 11.69 -5.85 8.91
N ASP A 201 12.60 -6.82 8.72
CA ASP A 201 13.49 -7.31 9.78
C ASP A 201 14.40 -6.20 10.33
N SER A 202 14.88 -5.30 9.45
CA SER A 202 15.70 -4.15 9.85
C SER A 202 14.89 -3.14 10.67
N ALA A 203 13.67 -2.82 10.23
CA ALA A 203 12.78 -1.94 11.00
C ALA A 203 12.44 -2.55 12.37
N ALA A 204 12.13 -3.85 12.40
CA ALA A 204 11.85 -4.58 13.62
C ALA A 204 13.03 -4.58 14.61
N HIS A 205 14.25 -4.61 14.11
CA HIS A 205 15.45 -4.45 14.94
C HIS A 205 15.57 -3.01 15.48
N GLU A 206 15.41 -2.00 14.64
CA GLU A 206 15.50 -0.60 15.04
C GLU A 206 14.44 -0.20 16.08
N TRP A 207 13.21 -0.74 15.98
CA TRP A 207 12.19 -0.57 17.03
C TRP A 207 12.68 -1.03 18.40
N LYS A 208 13.32 -2.20 18.48
CA LYS A 208 13.86 -2.74 19.74
C LYS A 208 15.01 -1.89 20.30
N LEU A 209 15.78 -1.24 19.44
CA LEU A 209 16.92 -0.41 19.82
C LEU A 209 16.48 0.99 20.26
N LYS A 210 15.65 1.66 19.46
CA LYS A 210 15.20 3.05 19.69
C LYS A 210 14.12 3.14 20.75
N TYR A 211 13.24 2.15 20.82
CA TYR A 211 12.06 2.14 21.68
C TYR A 211 11.94 0.80 22.46
N PRO A 212 12.92 0.45 23.32
CA PRO A 212 13.00 -0.87 23.95
C PRO A 212 11.82 -1.23 24.86
N THR A 213 11.06 -0.23 25.32
CA THR A 213 9.89 -0.40 26.18
C THR A 213 8.56 -0.27 25.42
N SER A 214 8.60 0.12 24.15
CA SER A 214 7.40 0.32 23.33
C SER A 214 7.05 -0.95 22.57
N LYS A 215 5.77 -1.10 22.22
CA LYS A 215 5.38 -2.11 21.23
C LYS A 215 5.84 -1.65 19.85
N MET A 216 6.34 -2.59 19.07
CA MET A 216 6.59 -2.41 17.65
C MET A 216 5.26 -2.24 16.91
N ASP A 217 5.24 -1.33 15.95
CA ASP A 217 4.11 -1.14 15.05
C ASP A 217 4.10 -2.14 13.88
N ASP A 218 2.98 -2.28 13.21
CA ASP A 218 2.84 -3.15 12.04
C ASP A 218 3.72 -2.64 10.87
N CYS A 219 4.68 -3.48 10.46
CA CYS A 219 5.61 -3.17 9.38
C CYS A 219 5.16 -3.82 8.06
N ALA A 220 4.65 -3.03 7.13
CA ALA A 220 4.27 -3.49 5.78
C ALA A 220 5.16 -2.82 4.72
N VAL A 221 5.70 -3.62 3.80
CA VAL A 221 6.62 -3.14 2.73
C VAL A 221 6.25 -3.75 1.39
N VAL A 222 6.29 -2.92 0.34
CA VAL A 222 6.28 -3.33 -1.06
C VAL A 222 7.49 -2.75 -1.78
N CYS A 223 8.32 -3.61 -2.38
CA CYS A 223 9.44 -3.21 -3.24
C CYS A 223 9.09 -3.48 -4.72
N LEU A 224 9.06 -2.43 -5.54
CA LEU A 224 8.82 -2.49 -6.98
C LEU A 224 10.10 -2.15 -7.75
N PHE A 225 10.77 -3.15 -8.31
CA PHE A 225 11.94 -2.98 -9.18
C PHE A 225 11.50 -2.59 -10.61
N LEU A 226 12.15 -1.58 -11.19
CA LEU A 226 11.71 -0.92 -12.43
C LEU A 226 12.36 -1.48 -13.71
N ASP A 227 13.40 -2.31 -13.57
CA ASP A 227 14.12 -2.91 -14.70
C ASP A 227 13.38 -4.05 -15.39
N GLY A 228 12.21 -4.44 -14.87
CA GLY A 228 11.37 -5.51 -15.42
C GLY A 228 11.97 -6.91 -15.28
N LYS A 229 13.06 -7.07 -14.52
CA LYS A 229 13.69 -8.36 -14.28
C LYS A 229 13.12 -8.98 -13.02
N MET A 230 12.87 -10.29 -13.06
CA MET A 230 12.65 -11.09 -11.86
C MET A 230 13.91 -11.87 -11.52
N ASP A 231 14.06 -12.24 -10.25
CA ASP A 231 15.09 -13.18 -9.86
C ASP A 231 14.79 -14.53 -10.51
N SER A 232 15.82 -15.23 -10.99
CA SER A 232 15.68 -16.61 -11.42
C SER A 232 15.31 -17.45 -10.20
N GLU A 233 14.20 -18.17 -10.25
CA GLU A 233 13.86 -19.18 -9.25
C GLU A 233 15.01 -20.19 -9.19
N SER A 234 15.80 -20.16 -8.11
CA SER A 234 16.66 -21.28 -7.78
C SER A 234 15.77 -22.29 -7.10
N ASP A 235 15.34 -23.31 -7.84
CA ASP A 235 14.77 -24.54 -7.28
C ASP A 235 15.83 -25.18 -6.37
N ASN A 236 15.87 -24.75 -5.12
CA ASN A 236 16.37 -25.63 -4.07
C ASN A 236 15.27 -26.65 -3.82
N GLU A 237 15.21 -27.67 -4.69
CA GLU A 237 14.48 -28.91 -4.43
C GLU A 237 15.07 -29.53 -3.15
N GLU A 238 14.50 -29.20 -2.00
CA GLU A 238 14.48 -30.17 -0.90
C GLU A 238 13.51 -31.28 -1.29
N GLN A 239 14.08 -32.48 -1.43
CA GLN A 239 13.38 -33.72 -1.75
C GLN A 239 12.19 -33.96 -0.79
N GLY A 240 10.97 -33.98 -1.32
CA GLY A 240 9.83 -34.47 -0.53
C GLY A 240 8.45 -34.23 -1.13
N PHE A 241 7.92 -35.28 -1.76
CA PHE A 241 6.50 -35.57 -2.02
C PHE A 241 5.79 -35.00 -3.27
N SER A 242 5.69 -35.91 -4.26
CA SER A 242 4.68 -36.10 -5.31
C SER A 242 3.62 -35.01 -5.57
N SER A 243 3.79 -34.35 -6.71
CA SER A 243 2.72 -33.70 -7.46
C SER A 243 1.80 -34.73 -8.13
N ALA A 244 0.49 -34.66 -7.86
CA ALA A 244 -0.52 -35.32 -8.68
C ALA A 244 -0.88 -34.41 -9.85
N THR A 245 -0.29 -34.69 -11.01
CA THR A 245 -0.60 -34.06 -12.29
C THR A 245 -1.98 -34.49 -12.78
N LEU A 246 -2.89 -33.53 -13.03
CA LEU A 246 -4.04 -33.73 -13.92
C LEU A 246 -3.85 -32.90 -15.18
N HIS A 247 -3.41 -33.57 -16.24
CA HIS A 247 -3.43 -33.06 -17.61
C HIS A 247 -4.87 -33.03 -18.13
N SER A 248 -5.25 -31.93 -18.80
CA SER A 248 -6.29 -31.96 -19.82
C SER A 248 -5.85 -31.12 -21.01
N ASN A 249 -5.51 -31.79 -22.10
CA ASN A 249 -5.30 -31.24 -23.43
C ASN A 249 -6.65 -30.85 -24.05
N HIS A 250 -6.72 -29.77 -24.82
CA HIS A 250 -7.35 -29.80 -26.15
C HIS A 250 -6.99 -28.57 -27.00
N SER A 251 -7.03 -28.81 -28.31
CA SER A 251 -6.32 -28.16 -29.41
C SER A 251 -7.23 -27.29 -30.30
N GLY A 252 -6.69 -26.16 -30.80
CA GLY A 252 -6.78 -25.70 -32.19
C GLY A 252 -8.03 -24.92 -32.67
N ASN A 253 -7.85 -23.64 -33.05
CA ASN A 253 -7.84 -23.14 -34.44
C ASN A 253 -8.10 -21.61 -34.53
N ALA A 254 -7.41 -20.97 -35.48
CA ALA A 254 -7.43 -19.55 -35.81
C ALA A 254 -8.64 -19.15 -36.70
N ILE A 255 -9.03 -17.87 -36.65
CA ILE A 255 -9.57 -17.02 -37.75
C ILE A 255 -9.55 -15.55 -37.30
N GLU A 256 -9.13 -14.67 -38.20
CA GLU A 256 -9.07 -13.20 -38.11
C GLU A 256 -10.47 -12.53 -38.10
N SER A 257 -10.63 -11.40 -37.41
CA SER A 257 -11.32 -10.21 -37.96
C SER A 257 -11.15 -8.97 -37.08
N ASP A 258 -11.12 -7.84 -37.79
CA ASP A 258 -10.88 -6.44 -37.44
C ASP A 258 -12.20 -5.72 -37.11
N ASP A 259 -12.29 -4.94 -36.02
CA ASP A 259 -12.93 -3.60 -36.01
C ASP A 259 -12.66 -2.85 -34.70
N GLY A 260 -12.56 -1.52 -34.81
CA GLY A 260 -12.09 -0.60 -33.78
C GLY A 260 -13.12 -0.21 -32.72
N GLN A 261 -12.72 -0.34 -31.45
CA GLN A 261 -13.33 0.36 -30.32
C GLN A 261 -12.22 0.90 -29.40
N LYS A 262 -12.36 2.16 -28.99
CA LYS A 262 -11.42 2.87 -28.09
C LYS A 262 -11.31 2.12 -26.76
N SER A 263 -10.18 1.43 -26.56
CA SER A 263 -9.89 0.62 -25.39
C SER A 263 -9.50 1.48 -24.18
N GLU A 264 -10.17 1.26 -23.05
CA GLU A 264 -9.64 1.64 -21.73
C GLU A 264 -8.32 0.91 -21.46
N PRO A 265 -7.35 1.52 -20.77
CA PRO A 265 -6.04 0.90 -20.55
C PRO A 265 -6.18 -0.30 -19.60
N CYS A 266 -6.12 -1.51 -20.16
CA CYS A 266 -5.98 -2.76 -19.43
C CYS A 266 -4.52 -2.97 -19.03
N LEU A 267 -4.27 -3.33 -17.77
CA LEU A 267 -2.93 -3.65 -17.25
C LEU A 267 -2.73 -5.16 -17.21
N GLN A 268 -1.64 -5.64 -17.80
CA GLN A 268 -1.16 -7.01 -17.55
C GLN A 268 -0.60 -7.10 -16.12
N ARG A 269 -0.97 -8.15 -15.39
CA ARG A 269 -0.68 -8.34 -13.96
C ARG A 269 0.62 -9.13 -13.79
N ASN A 270 1.54 -8.62 -12.98
CA ASN A 270 2.70 -9.38 -12.49
C ASN A 270 2.39 -10.00 -11.12
N PHE A 271 2.89 -11.20 -10.87
CA PHE A 271 2.63 -11.99 -9.66
C PHE A 271 3.56 -11.61 -8.50
N THR A 272 3.06 -11.74 -7.26
CA THR A 272 3.82 -11.54 -6.02
C THR A 272 4.17 -12.91 -5.41
N VAL A 273 5.43 -13.11 -5.03
CA VAL A 273 5.92 -14.32 -4.33
C VAL A 273 5.57 -14.24 -2.84
N ARG A 274 5.13 -15.34 -2.24
CA ARG A 274 4.88 -15.50 -0.80
C ARG A 274 5.88 -16.50 -0.23
N SER A 275 6.48 -16.21 0.92
CA SER A 275 7.16 -17.19 1.76
C SER A 275 6.38 -17.34 3.06
N SER A 276 5.82 -18.52 3.31
CA SER A 276 5.21 -18.87 4.60
C SER A 276 5.88 -20.14 5.09
N GLU A 277 6.72 -20.03 6.12
CA GLU A 277 7.17 -21.14 6.93
C GLU A 277 6.89 -20.78 8.38
N GLU A 278 5.81 -21.33 8.94
CA GLU A 278 5.67 -21.50 10.39
C GLU A 278 5.53 -22.99 10.64
N ASN A 279 6.51 -23.53 11.38
CA ASN A 279 6.68 -24.93 11.67
C ASN A 279 5.97 -25.21 13.00
N ASP A 280 4.77 -25.79 12.94
CA ASP A 280 3.92 -26.03 14.10
C ASP A 280 4.29 -27.38 14.74
N SER A 281 5.08 -27.35 15.81
CA SER A 281 5.42 -28.53 16.61
C SER A 281 5.01 -28.35 18.07
N TYR A 282 3.76 -28.68 18.40
CA TYR A 282 3.41 -29.07 19.77
C TYR A 282 2.56 -30.33 19.80
N GLY A 283 3.06 -31.27 20.60
CA GLY A 283 2.60 -32.64 20.68
C GLY A 283 1.20 -32.80 21.28
N ARG A 284 0.52 -33.80 20.72
CA ARG A 284 -0.69 -34.44 21.22
C ARG A 284 -0.53 -34.88 22.69
N LEU A 285 -1.33 -34.32 23.60
CA LEU A 285 -1.55 -34.90 24.93
C LEU A 285 -3.05 -35.22 25.10
N GLU A 286 -3.33 -36.44 25.54
CA GLU A 286 -4.66 -36.98 25.78
C GLU A 286 -5.35 -36.32 26.98
N VAL A 287 -6.67 -36.09 26.87
CA VAL A 287 -7.51 -35.50 27.91
C VAL A 287 -8.07 -36.60 28.81
N ALA A 288 -7.77 -36.54 30.11
CA ALA A 288 -8.53 -37.21 31.16
C ALA A 288 -9.41 -36.18 31.89
N VAL A 289 -10.63 -36.57 32.22
CA VAL A 289 -11.68 -35.73 32.83
C VAL A 289 -11.76 -35.99 34.33
N ASP A 290 -11.67 -34.92 35.12
CA ASP A 290 -12.33 -34.66 36.41
C ASP A 290 -12.02 -33.18 36.73
N GLY A 291 -12.84 -32.30 37.31
CA GLY A 291 -14.03 -32.40 38.14
C GLY A 291 -13.92 -31.24 39.16
N ASN A 292 -14.81 -30.25 39.06
CA ASN A 292 -15.04 -29.09 39.96
C ASN A 292 -14.31 -27.75 39.71
N GLY A 293 -15.11 -26.71 39.42
CA GLY A 293 -15.22 -25.54 40.31
C GLY A 293 -14.46 -24.25 39.97
N GLU A 294 -15.11 -23.39 39.16
CA GLU A 294 -15.08 -21.91 39.12
C GLU A 294 -13.89 -21.09 38.56
N MET A 295 -14.29 -20.06 37.79
CA MET A 295 -13.62 -18.87 37.23
C MET A 295 -12.93 -19.02 35.85
N VAL A 296 -13.71 -18.77 34.79
CA VAL A 296 -13.24 -18.61 33.41
C VAL A 296 -12.68 -17.19 33.23
N ALA A 297 -11.36 -17.07 33.13
CA ALA A 297 -10.70 -15.96 32.46
C ALA A 297 -10.93 -16.10 30.96
N GLY A 298 -11.44 -15.05 30.30
CA GLY A 298 -11.66 -15.04 28.87
C GLY A 298 -10.34 -15.22 28.13
N GLU A 299 -10.30 -16.25 27.28
CA GLU A 299 -9.15 -16.64 26.47
C GLU A 299 -8.73 -15.52 25.51
N ASP A 300 -7.43 -15.25 25.48
CA ASP A 300 -6.75 -14.46 24.48
C ASP A 300 -6.96 -15.11 23.10
N GLN A 301 -7.95 -14.61 22.35
CA GLN A 301 -8.08 -14.91 20.94
C GLN A 301 -6.93 -14.22 20.21
N SER A 302 -5.90 -15.01 19.91
CA SER A 302 -4.81 -14.67 19.00
C SER A 302 -5.39 -14.41 17.61
N TRP A 303 -5.67 -13.15 17.31
CA TRP A 303 -5.97 -12.71 15.95
C TRP A 303 -4.67 -12.72 15.16
N SER A 304 -4.45 -13.74 14.35
CA SER A 304 -3.39 -13.68 13.34
C SER A 304 -3.79 -12.63 12.28
N GLY A 305 -2.92 -11.66 11.99
CA GLY A 305 -3.12 -10.66 10.94
C GLY A 305 -3.26 -11.24 9.52
N LEU A 306 -3.27 -12.57 9.39
CA LEU A 306 -3.41 -13.32 8.15
C LEU A 306 -4.85 -13.76 7.85
N GLU A 307 -5.76 -13.80 8.84
CA GLU A 307 -7.18 -14.10 8.60
C GLU A 307 -7.96 -12.92 7.98
N GLY A 308 -7.44 -11.70 8.09
CA GLY A 308 -7.99 -10.49 7.48
C GLY A 308 -7.55 -10.25 6.03
N VAL A 309 -6.50 -10.93 5.54
CA VAL A 309 -6.04 -10.80 4.16
C VAL A 309 -6.75 -11.82 3.28
N THR A 310 -8.08 -11.67 3.17
CA THR A 310 -8.76 -12.20 2.00
C THR A 310 -8.13 -11.50 0.80
N ARG A 311 -7.58 -12.27 -0.15
CA ARG A 311 -7.32 -11.74 -1.50
C ARG A 311 -8.55 -10.93 -1.89
N VAL A 312 -8.40 -9.62 -2.08
CA VAL A 312 -9.49 -8.74 -2.57
C VAL A 312 -9.74 -9.09 -4.04
N ASN A 313 -10.26 -10.29 -4.27
CA ASN A 313 -10.86 -10.76 -5.50
C ASN A 313 -12.39 -10.85 -5.34
N SER A 314 -12.97 -10.31 -4.24
CA SER A 314 -14.38 -10.53 -3.91
C SER A 314 -15.21 -9.30 -3.51
N LEU A 315 -14.64 -8.10 -3.35
CA LEU A 315 -15.44 -6.91 -2.95
C LEU A 315 -15.45 -5.74 -3.93
N VAL A 316 -14.69 -5.82 -5.03
CA VAL A 316 -14.96 -4.99 -6.21
C VAL A 316 -15.32 -5.95 -7.32
N GLN A 317 -16.62 -6.15 -7.58
CA GLN A 317 -17.05 -6.56 -8.91
C GLN A 317 -16.71 -5.41 -9.86
N LEU A 318 -15.42 -5.30 -10.22
CA LEU A 318 -15.07 -4.69 -11.49
C LEU A 318 -15.86 -5.49 -12.53
N PRO A 319 -16.66 -4.84 -13.40
CA PRO A 319 -17.44 -5.56 -14.38
C PRO A 319 -16.51 -6.48 -15.15
N ARG A 320 -16.73 -7.80 -15.00
CA ARG A 320 -16.13 -8.80 -15.87
C ARG A 320 -16.82 -8.62 -17.20
N PHE A 321 -16.20 -7.87 -18.11
CA PHE A 321 -16.66 -7.81 -19.49
C PHE A 321 -16.29 -9.14 -20.15
N SER A 322 -17.16 -10.14 -19.96
CA SER A 322 -17.23 -11.29 -20.84
C SER A 322 -17.88 -10.85 -22.15
N GLU A 323 -17.31 -11.26 -23.28
CA GLU A 323 -17.99 -11.21 -24.57
C GLU A 323 -19.29 -12.01 -24.47
N GLU A 324 -20.42 -11.34 -24.24
CA GLU A 324 -21.73 -11.92 -24.54
C GLU A 324 -21.82 -12.06 -26.06
N ARG A 325 -21.52 -13.26 -26.57
CA ARG A 325 -22.06 -13.69 -27.86
C ARG A 325 -23.57 -13.80 -27.70
N LEU A 326 -24.29 -12.84 -28.27
CA LEU A 326 -25.67 -13.06 -28.70
C LEU A 326 -25.67 -14.24 -29.68
N HIS A 327 -26.35 -15.31 -29.31
CA HIS A 327 -26.67 -16.39 -30.23
C HIS A 327 -27.62 -15.87 -31.33
N PRO A 328 -27.56 -16.43 -32.55
CA PRO A 328 -28.35 -15.98 -33.70
C PRO A 328 -29.86 -16.14 -33.53
#